data_AF-A0A3C1Y7C4-F1
#
_entry.id   AF-A0A3C1Y7C4-F1
#
_cell.length_a   1.000
_cell.length_b   1.000
_cell.length_c   1.000
_cell.angle_alpha   90.00
_cell.angle_beta   90.00
_cell.angle_gamma   90.00
#
_symmetry.space_group_name_H-M   'P 1'
#
loop_
_entity.id
_entity.type
_entity.pdbx_description
1 polymer ?
#
loop_
_entity_poly.entity_id
_entity_poly.type
_entity_poly.pdbx_seq_one_letter_code
_entity_poly.pdbx_strand_id
1 'polypeptide(L)'
;FEGFLPQKKGRATRLESLAADERTFIIYESPLRLARTLDDLARACGENREASVSREISKLHNTTRNGTLAELREYFTLNNPRGEIVIVVSGRRESEKKVHRNKYRTDLPE
;
A
#
# COMPACT_ATOMS: atom_id res chain seq x y z
N PHE A 1 9.73 -8.21 1.98
CA PHE A 1 9.67 -7.69 3.36
C PHE A 1 10.75 -6.62 3.47
N GLU A 2 10.38 -5.44 3.94
CA GLU A 2 11.21 -4.23 3.85
C GLU A 2 11.76 -3.73 5.18
N GLY A 3 11.20 -4.18 6.31
CA GLY A 3 11.50 -3.60 7.61
C GLY A 3 11.17 -2.11 7.64
N PHE A 4 12.07 -1.28 8.18
CA PHE A 4 11.87 0.17 8.24
C PHE A 4 12.41 0.88 7.00
N LEU A 5 11.61 1.78 6.43
CA LEU A 5 12.09 2.66 5.37
C LEU A 5 13.20 3.61 5.85
N PRO A 6 14.17 3.96 5.00
CA PRO A 6 15.16 4.99 5.32
C PRO A 6 14.47 6.30 5.73
N GLN A 7 15.05 6.99 6.72
CA GLN A 7 14.46 8.22 7.23
C GLN A 7 14.71 9.43 6.33
N LYS A 8 15.88 9.47 5.66
CA LYS A 8 16.36 10.60 4.87
C LYS A 8 16.98 10.14 3.55
N LYS A 9 18.30 9.91 3.52
CA LYS A 9 19.01 9.47 2.32
C LYS A 9 18.50 8.11 1.86
N GLY A 10 18.21 7.98 0.56
CA GLY A 10 17.71 6.74 -0.06
C GLY A 10 16.22 6.48 0.11
N ARG A 11 15.47 7.30 0.87
CA ARG A 11 14.03 7.10 1.06
C ARG A 11 13.25 7.19 -0.26
N ALA A 12 13.48 8.26 -1.03
CA ALA A 12 12.80 8.49 -2.30
C ALA A 12 13.05 7.35 -3.30
N THR A 13 14.33 6.98 -3.49
CA THR A 13 14.71 5.86 -4.35
C THR A 13 14.08 4.54 -3.90
N ARG A 14 13.97 4.29 -2.58
CA ARG A 14 13.32 3.08 -2.10
C ARG A 14 11.82 3.08 -2.37
N LEU A 15 11.15 4.21 -2.15
CA LEU A 15 9.71 4.36 -2.45
C LEU A 15 9.41 4.16 -3.93
N GLU A 16 10.24 4.71 -4.82
CA GLU A 16 10.11 4.54 -6.27
C GLU A 16 10.27 3.07 -6.68
N SER A 17 11.27 2.39 -6.13
CA SER A 17 11.46 0.95 -6.34
C SER A 17 10.26 0.13 -5.85
N LEU A 18 9.66 0.47 -4.70
CA LEU A 18 8.49 -0.22 -4.16
C LEU A 18 7.22 0.05 -4.95
N ALA A 19 7.07 1.27 -5.49
CA ALA A 19 5.92 1.63 -6.32
C ALA A 19 5.83 0.78 -7.59
N ALA A 20 6.99 0.36 -8.12
CA ALA A 20 7.12 -0.49 -9.29
C ALA A 20 7.05 -2.01 -8.98
N ASP A 21 7.23 -2.44 -7.72
CA ASP A 21 7.20 -3.87 -7.39
C ASP A 21 5.78 -4.43 -7.53
N GLU A 22 5.65 -5.54 -8.26
CA GLU A 22 4.38 -6.24 -8.51
C GLU A 22 3.94 -7.10 -7.32
N ARG A 23 4.84 -7.37 -6.38
CA ARG A 23 4.56 -8.16 -5.18
C ARG A 23 4.11 -7.27 -4.05
N THR A 24 3.27 -7.83 -3.19
CA THR A 24 2.95 -7.23 -1.91
C THR A 24 4.23 -7.02 -1.10
N PHE A 25 4.39 -5.83 -0.54
CA PHE A 25 5.49 -5.52 0.36
C PHE A 25 4.98 -5.13 1.75
N ILE A 26 5.86 -5.31 2.73
CA ILE A 26 5.54 -5.14 4.15
C ILE A 26 6.60 -4.25 4.75
N ILE A 27 6.19 -3.13 5.36
CA ILE A 27 7.07 -2.24 6.11
C ILE A 27 6.65 -2.16 7.57
N TYR A 28 7.62 -1.93 8.44
CA TYR A 28 7.40 -1.52 9.83
C TYR A 28 7.42 0.00 9.93
N GLU A 29 6.60 0.54 10.83
CA GLU A 29 6.52 1.98 11.01
C GLU A 29 6.31 2.38 12.48
N SER A 30 6.84 3.57 12.82
CA SER A 30 6.59 4.25 14.09
C SER A 30 5.23 4.95 14.04
N PRO A 31 4.47 4.97 15.16
CA PRO A 31 3.24 5.73 15.27
C PRO A 31 3.32 7.18 14.82
N LEU A 32 4.41 7.86 15.19
CA LEU A 32 4.61 9.28 14.90
C LEU A 32 4.84 9.57 13.41
N ARG A 33 5.20 8.55 12.64
CA ARG A 33 5.52 8.68 11.22
C ARG A 33 4.45 8.08 10.32
N LEU A 34 3.47 7.35 10.86
CA LEU A 34 2.51 6.59 10.07
C LEU A 34 1.81 7.45 9.01
N ALA A 35 1.16 8.54 9.42
CA ALA A 35 0.41 9.39 8.50
C ALA A 35 1.29 9.94 7.38
N ARG A 36 2.51 10.37 7.70
CA ARG A 36 3.49 10.84 6.71
C ARG A 36 3.94 9.72 5.77
N THR A 37 4.21 8.53 6.29
CA THR A 37 4.61 7.39 5.45
C THR A 37 3.47 6.92 4.54
N LEU A 38 2.21 6.95 5.01
CA LEU A 38 1.05 6.67 4.16
C LEU A 38 0.89 7.71 3.05
N ASP A 39 1.15 9.00 3.34
CA ASP A 39 1.15 10.05 2.32
C ASP A 39 2.27 9.85 1.28
N ASP A 40 3.50 9.58 1.73
CA ASP A 40 4.63 9.29 0.85
C ASP A 40 4.34 8.07 -0.05
N LEU A 41 3.74 7.01 0.51
CA LEU A 41 3.33 5.82 -0.23
C LEU A 41 2.21 6.14 -1.22
N ALA A 42 1.21 6.93 -0.84
CA ALA A 42 0.11 7.32 -1.74
C ALA A 42 0.63 8.09 -2.95
N ARG A 43 1.56 9.03 -2.73
CA ARG A 43 2.22 9.79 -3.81
C ARG A 43 3.04 8.89 -4.74
N ALA A 44 3.74 7.89 -4.21
CA ALA A 44 4.58 7.01 -5.01
C ALA A 44 3.80 5.88 -5.71
N CYS A 45 2.90 5.21 -4.99
CA CYS A 45 2.20 4.00 -5.44
C CYS A 45 0.84 4.29 -6.09
N GLY A 46 0.31 5.50 -5.93
CA GLY A 46 -1.04 5.91 -6.29
C GLY A 46 -2.02 5.83 -5.10
N GLU A 47 -2.93 6.79 -5.02
CA GLU A 47 -3.89 6.93 -3.91
C GLU A 47 -4.79 5.71 -3.74
N ASN A 48 -5.18 5.07 -4.85
CA ASN A 48 -6.07 3.91 -4.89
C ASN A 48 -5.36 2.58 -4.60
N ARG A 49 -4.06 2.58 -4.28
CA ARG A 49 -3.35 1.34 -3.97
C ARG A 49 -3.93 0.72 -2.70
N GLU A 50 -4.34 -0.54 -2.77
CA GLU A 50 -4.85 -1.27 -1.61
C GLU A 50 -3.72 -1.52 -0.59
N ALA A 51 -4.02 -1.31 0.68
CA ALA A 51 -3.12 -1.55 1.78
C ALA A 51 -3.87 -1.97 3.06
N SER A 52 -3.09 -2.37 4.05
CA SER A 52 -3.53 -2.69 5.39
C SER A 52 -2.57 -2.11 6.41
N VAL A 53 -3.10 -1.58 7.51
CA VAL A 53 -2.33 -1.15 8.67
C VAL A 53 -2.77 -1.98 9.86
N SER A 54 -1.87 -2.81 10.36
CA SER A 54 -2.06 -3.62 11.57
C SER A 54 -1.28 -3.01 12.72
N ARG A 55 -1.91 -2.95 13.89
CA ARG A 55 -1.37 -2.35 15.11
C ARG A 55 -1.37 -3.36 16.25
N GLU A 56 -0.32 -3.33 17.06
CA GLU A 56 -0.20 -4.11 18.30
C GLU A 56 -0.45 -5.60 18.11
N ILE A 57 0.11 -6.19 17.04
CA ILE A 57 -0.16 -7.59 16.61
C ILE A 57 0.13 -8.59 17.74
N SER A 58 1.10 -8.31 18.61
CA SER A 58 1.45 -9.13 19.76
C SER A 58 0.53 -8.97 20.98
N LYS A 59 -0.48 -8.09 20.93
CA LYS A 59 -1.34 -7.73 22.07
C LYS A 59 -2.78 -8.21 21.85
N LEU A 60 -3.48 -8.40 22.97
CA LEU A 60 -4.89 -8.83 23.01
C LEU A 60 -5.81 -7.87 22.23
N HIS A 61 -5.49 -6.57 22.23
CA HIS A 61 -6.26 -5.51 21.58
C HIS A 61 -5.67 -5.10 20.21
N ASN A 62 -5.16 -6.06 19.44
CA ASN A 62 -4.68 -5.78 18.09
C ASN A 62 -5.83 -5.24 17.22
N THR A 63 -5.48 -4.34 16.30
CA THR A 63 -6.44 -3.80 15.32
C THR A 63 -5.83 -3.82 13.94
N THR A 64 -6.65 -4.12 12.93
CA THR A 64 -6.25 -4.04 11.54
C THR A 64 -7.26 -3.20 10.77
N ARG A 65 -6.76 -2.26 9.98
CA ARG A 65 -7.58 -1.43 9.08
C ARG A 65 -7.12 -1.64 7.65
N ASN A 66 -8.05 -2.01 6.78
CA ASN A 66 -7.82 -2.15 5.35
C ASN A 66 -8.45 -0.96 4.61
N GLY A 67 -7.91 -0.64 3.44
CA GLY A 67 -8.42 0.41 2.57
C GLY A 67 -7.39 0.78 1.52
N THR A 68 -7.69 1.83 0.77
CA THR A 68 -6.72 2.49 -0.09
C THR A 68 -5.71 3.29 0.73
N LEU A 69 -4.55 3.60 0.15
CA LEU A 69 -3.56 4.45 0.81
C LEU A 69 -4.13 5.83 1.18
N ALA A 70 -5.03 6.38 0.36
CA ALA A 70 -5.70 7.65 0.66
C ALA A 70 -6.62 7.55 1.89
N GLU A 71 -7.50 6.55 1.95
CA GLU A 71 -8.41 6.33 3.08
C GLU A 71 -7.65 6.08 4.39
N LEU A 72 -6.55 5.31 4.32
CA LEU A 72 -5.71 5.02 5.47
C LEU A 72 -4.95 6.28 5.92
N ARG A 73 -4.40 7.07 4.99
CA ARG A 73 -3.75 8.35 5.29
C ARG A 73 -4.71 9.28 6.01
N GLU A 74 -5.92 9.47 5.49
CA GLU A 74 -6.93 10.32 6.10
C GLU A 74 -7.29 9.84 7.51
N TYR A 75 -7.59 8.55 7.66
CA TYR A 75 -7.95 7.97 8.95
C TYR A 75 -6.85 8.18 9.99
N PHE A 76 -5.59 7.87 9.68
CA PHE A 76 -4.48 7.98 10.63
C PHE A 76 -3.93 9.39 10.80
N THR A 77 -4.38 10.36 9.99
CA THR A 77 -4.16 11.79 10.25
C THR A 77 -5.05 12.28 11.40
N LEU A 78 -6.28 11.74 11.48
CA LEU A 78 -7.25 12.08 12.52
C LEU A 78 -7.12 11.20 13.77
N ASN A 79 -6.63 9.97 13.60
CA ASN A 79 -6.56 8.95 14.66
C ASN A 79 -5.12 8.54 14.89
N ASN A 80 -4.45 9.23 15.82
CA ASN A 80 -3.06 8.93 16.15
C ASN A 80 -2.91 7.49 16.64
N PRO A 81 -2.15 6.64 15.91
CA PRO A 81 -1.92 5.27 16.35
C PRO A 81 -1.00 5.24 17.57
N ARG A 82 -0.98 4.09 18.25
CA ARG A 82 0.01 3.74 19.29
C ARG A 82 0.50 2.32 19.05
N GLY A 83 1.66 2.02 19.63
CA GLY A 83 2.26 0.70 19.62
C GLY A 83 3.05 0.36 18.36
N GLU A 84 3.20 -0.92 18.10
CA GLU A 84 3.90 -1.47 16.93
C GLU A 84 2.98 -1.42 15.71
N ILE A 85 3.52 -1.03 14.55
CA ILE A 85 2.73 -0.87 13.33
C ILE A 85 3.39 -1.63 12.17
N VAL A 86 2.57 -2.42 11.49
CA VAL A 86 2.91 -3.10 10.25
C VAL A 86 2.00 -2.57 9.15
N ILE A 87 2.60 -2.16 8.03
CA ILE A 87 1.87 -1.73 6.84
C ILE A 87 2.13 -2.75 5.75
N VAL A 88 1.06 -3.33 5.21
CA VAL A 88 1.09 -4.26 4.09
C VAL A 88 0.50 -3.55 2.89
N VAL A 89 1.26 -3.41 1.80
CA VAL A 89 0.84 -2.68 0.61
C VAL A 89 0.80 -3.64 -0.56
N SER A 90 -0.31 -3.62 -1.30
CA SER A 90 -0.44 -4.42 -2.53
C SER A 90 0.64 -4.03 -3.54
N GLY A 91 1.10 -5.02 -4.29
CA GLY A 91 1.99 -4.76 -5.42
C GLY A 91 1.30 -3.97 -6.53
N ARG A 92 2.11 -3.44 -7.45
CA ARG A 92 1.63 -2.78 -8.66
C ARG A 92 0.82 -3.77 -9.48
N ARG A 93 -0.42 -3.40 -9.81
CA ARG A 93 -1.22 -4.12 -10.82
C ARG A 93 -0.97 -3.47 -12.17
N GLU A 94 -0.72 -4.28 -13.21
CA GLU A 94 -0.80 -3.78 -14.58
C GLU A 94 -2.23 -3.26 -14.82
N SER A 95 -2.33 -2.02 -15.25
CA SER A 95 -3.59 -1.47 -15.75
C SER A 95 -3.90 -2.15 -17.08
N GLU A 96 -5.08 -2.78 -17.13
CA GLU A 96 -5.68 -3.56 -18.22
C GLU A 96 -5.42 -5.06 -18.19
N LYS A 97 -6.47 -5.81 -17.83
CA LYS A 97 -6.61 -7.20 -18.28
C LYS A 97 -6.52 -7.16 -19.81
N LYS A 98 -5.48 -7.75 -20.41
CA LYS A 98 -5.48 -8.03 -21.84
C LYS A 98 -6.77 -8.79 -22.15
N VAL A 99 -7.73 -8.12 -22.78
CA VAL A 99 -8.96 -8.76 -23.23
C VAL A 99 -8.51 -9.85 -24.19
N HIS A 100 -8.68 -11.11 -23.81
CA HIS A 100 -8.40 -12.22 -24.70
C HIS A 100 -9.39 -12.12 -25.88
N ARG A 101 -8.97 -11.49 -26.98
CA ARG A 101 -9.74 -11.54 -28.23
C ARG A 101 -9.64 -12.96 -28.77
N ASN A 102 -10.71 -13.73 -28.60
CA ASN A 102 -10.83 -15.01 -29.28
C ASN A 102 -10.92 -14.73 -30.78
N LYS A 103 -9.88 -15.12 -31.54
CA LYS A 103 -9.80 -14.94 -33.00
C LYS A 103 -10.85 -15.76 -33.76
N TYR A 104 -11.51 -16.71 -33.09
CA TYR A 104 -12.50 -17.61 -33.67
C TYR A 104 -13.95 -17.28 -33.28
N ARG A 105 -14.19 -16.12 -32.68
CA ARG A 105 -15.56 -15.68 -32.34
C ARG A 105 -16.21 -15.08 -33.59
N THR A 106 -17.05 -15.85 -34.27
CA THR A 106 -17.71 -15.53 -35.55
C THR A 106 -19.02 -14.74 -35.39
N ASP A 107 -19.40 -14.41 -34.17
CA ASP A 107 -20.63 -13.73 -33.78
C ASP A 107 -20.38 -12.23 -33.50
N LEU A 108 -20.29 -11.44 -34.57
CA LEU A 108 -20.59 -10.00 -34.55
C LEU A 108 -21.94 -9.83 -35.26
N PRO A 109 -22.98 -9.23 -34.64
CA PRO A 109 -24.15 -8.80 -35.38
C PRO A 109 -23.77 -7.64 -36.32
N GLU A 110 -24.36 -7.64 -37.52
CA GLU A 110 -24.23 -6.56 -38.53
C GLU A 110 -24.53 -5.17 -37.98
#